data_AF-A0A932T9X8-F1
#
_entry.id   AF-A0A932T9X8-F1
#
_cell.length_a   1.000
_cell.length_b   1.000
_cell.length_c   1.000
_cell.angle_alpha   90.00
_cell.angle_beta   90.00
_cell.angle_gamma   90.00
#
_symmetry.space_group_name_H-M   'P 1'
#
loop_
_entity.id
_entity.type
_entity.pdbx_description
1 polymer ?
#
loop_
_entity_poly.entity_id
_entity_poly.type
_entity_poly.pdbx_seq_one_letter_code
_entity_poly.pdbx_strand_id
1 'polypeptide(L)'
;PYPKSILEWSETLYRPLFKGFGLRENDYVFGEHKFGGNAQYIQRERWLLHTSFLWDFSPEKMGYLLLPEKRPHYRGTRGHIDFLCTLRPLFPYKEELMFSLIQHMQQRLGAIPVPLESASPFLSQPHRTSTIQYSLPLSGLPPR
;
A
#
# COMPACT_ATOMS: atom_id res chain seq x y z
N PRO A 1 -4.59 -20.07 -3.00
CA PRO A 1 -5.06 -18.82 -2.34
C PRO A 1 -5.21 -17.69 -3.37
N TYR A 2 -6.18 -16.79 -3.15
CA TYR A 2 -6.43 -15.54 -3.88
C TYR A 2 -5.12 -14.84 -4.30
N PRO A 3 -5.04 -14.27 -5.51
CA PRO A 3 -3.86 -14.37 -6.35
C PRO A 3 -2.62 -13.74 -5.72
N LYS A 4 -1.75 -14.63 -5.26
CA LYS A 4 -0.40 -14.37 -4.77
C LYS A 4 0.38 -13.47 -5.74
N SER A 5 0.14 -13.63 -7.04
CA SER A 5 0.76 -12.85 -8.11
C SER A 5 0.55 -11.34 -8.00
N ILE A 6 -0.59 -10.86 -7.47
CA ILE A 6 -0.82 -9.42 -7.27
C ILE A 6 0.09 -8.89 -6.15
N LEU A 7 0.25 -9.65 -5.06
CA LEU A 7 1.15 -9.27 -3.96
C LEU A 7 2.61 -9.41 -4.35
N GLU A 8 2.97 -10.44 -5.09
CA GLU A 8 4.33 -10.62 -5.63
C GLU A 8 4.67 -9.48 -6.59
N TRP A 9 3.72 -9.07 -7.44
CA TRP A 9 3.90 -7.87 -8.27
C TRP A 9 4.08 -6.61 -7.43
N SER A 10 3.27 -6.39 -6.40
CA SER A 10 3.41 -5.19 -5.55
C SER A 10 4.70 -5.22 -4.73
N GLU A 11 5.21 -6.39 -4.37
CA GLU A 11 6.55 -6.53 -3.81
C GLU A 11 7.61 -6.04 -4.80
N THR A 12 7.54 -6.40 -6.09
CA THR A 12 8.48 -5.85 -7.09
C THR A 12 8.37 -4.33 -7.21
N LEU A 13 7.18 -3.78 -6.97
CA LEU A 13 6.94 -2.34 -7.01
C LEU A 13 7.59 -1.64 -5.82
N TYR A 14 7.44 -2.15 -4.59
CA TYR A 14 7.93 -1.48 -3.39
C TYR A 14 9.36 -1.83 -2.97
N ARG A 15 9.90 -2.98 -3.40
CA ARG A 15 11.25 -3.43 -3.02
C ARG A 15 12.36 -2.39 -3.21
N PRO A 16 12.39 -1.57 -4.29
CA PRO A 16 13.44 -0.56 -4.46
C PRO A 16 13.38 0.60 -3.45
N LEU A 17 12.21 0.88 -2.88
CA LEU A 17 12.01 1.99 -1.93
C LEU A 17 12.48 1.67 -0.51
N PHE A 18 12.44 0.40 -0.14
CA PHE A 18 12.61 -0.03 1.24
C PHE A 18 13.72 -1.08 1.31
N LYS A 19 14.90 -0.70 1.80
CA LYS A 19 15.99 -1.65 1.99
C LYS A 19 15.56 -2.76 2.96
N GLY A 20 15.67 -4.02 2.53
CA GLY A 20 15.26 -5.18 3.33
C GLY A 20 13.76 -5.51 3.26
N PHE A 21 13.01 -4.88 2.34
CA PHE A 21 11.61 -5.22 2.07
C PHE A 21 11.43 -6.70 1.76
N GLY A 22 10.40 -7.29 2.34
CA GLY A 22 9.89 -8.60 1.95
C GLY A 22 8.38 -8.68 2.00
N LEU A 23 7.84 -9.63 1.25
CA LEU A 23 6.46 -10.10 1.34
C LEU A 23 6.41 -11.39 2.15
N ARG A 24 5.60 -11.42 3.22
CA ARG A 24 5.28 -12.65 3.95
C ARG A 24 3.77 -12.81 4.08
N GLU A 25 3.25 -13.88 3.51
CA GLU A 25 1.82 -14.10 3.34
C GLU A 25 1.16 -12.86 2.68
N ASN A 26 0.39 -12.07 3.42
CA ASN A 26 -0.27 -10.85 2.93
C ASN A 26 0.36 -9.56 3.48
N ASP A 27 1.51 -9.64 4.12
CA ASP A 27 2.13 -8.53 4.84
C ASP A 27 3.45 -8.09 4.22
N TYR A 28 3.72 -6.79 4.32
CA TYR A 28 5.06 -6.26 4.04
C TYR A 28 5.86 -6.20 5.33
N VAL A 29 7.08 -6.74 5.25
CA VAL A 29 7.92 -7.01 6.42
C VAL A 29 9.36 -6.54 6.23
N PHE A 30 10.01 -6.23 7.35
CA PHE A 30 11.46 -6.23 7.46
C PHE A 30 11.87 -7.44 8.30
N GLY A 31 12.43 -8.47 7.66
CA GLY A 31 12.65 -9.77 8.30
C GLY A 31 11.33 -10.42 8.72
N GLU A 32 11.12 -10.54 10.03
CA GLU A 32 9.88 -11.13 10.63
C GLU A 32 8.95 -10.07 11.25
N HIS A 33 9.21 -8.78 11.05
CA HIS A 33 8.42 -7.69 11.61
C HIS A 33 7.58 -7.00 10.54
N LYS A 34 6.29 -6.87 10.79
CA LYS A 34 5.31 -6.30 9.86
C LYS A 34 5.29 -4.78 9.96
N PHE A 35 5.36 -4.10 8.81
CA PHE A 35 5.10 -2.66 8.71
C PHE A 35 4.01 -2.33 7.68
N GLY A 36 3.60 -3.27 6.82
CA GLY A 36 2.55 -3.05 5.84
C GLY A 36 1.50 -4.16 5.87
N GLY A 37 0.23 -3.78 5.82
CA GLY A 37 -0.90 -4.70 5.71
C GLY A 37 -1.63 -4.51 4.39
N ASN A 38 -1.96 -5.61 3.70
CA ASN A 38 -2.65 -5.58 2.42
C ASN A 38 -4.08 -6.12 2.51
N ALA A 39 -4.98 -5.52 1.74
CA ALA A 39 -6.32 -6.01 1.47
C ALA A 39 -6.57 -5.97 -0.04
N GLN A 40 -7.26 -6.98 -0.56
CA GLN A 40 -7.51 -7.14 -1.98
C GLN A 40 -9.01 -7.24 -2.28
N TYR A 41 -9.42 -6.62 -3.38
CA TYR A 41 -10.72 -6.81 -3.99
C TYR A 41 -10.54 -7.18 -5.46
N ILE A 42 -11.18 -8.25 -5.92
CA ILE A 42 -11.00 -8.78 -7.27
C ILE A 42 -12.35 -9.05 -7.90
N GLN A 43 -12.54 -8.53 -9.11
CA GLN A 43 -13.64 -8.84 -10.01
C GLN A 43 -13.07 -9.27 -11.37
N ARG A 44 -13.94 -9.70 -12.31
CA ARG A 44 -13.54 -10.32 -13.58
C ARG A 44 -12.36 -9.63 -14.28
N GLU A 45 -12.47 -8.34 -14.56
CA GLU A 45 -11.49 -7.59 -15.36
C GLU A 45 -10.71 -6.54 -14.55
N ARG A 46 -10.87 -6.53 -13.23
CA ARG A 46 -10.26 -5.48 -12.39
C ARG A 46 -9.99 -5.97 -10.98
N TRP A 47 -8.99 -5.36 -10.37
CA TRP A 47 -8.65 -5.60 -8.98
C TRP A 47 -8.20 -4.31 -8.32
N LEU A 48 -8.32 -4.28 -7.00
CA LEU A 48 -7.85 -3.22 -6.13
C LEU A 48 -6.95 -3.86 -5.07
N LEU A 49 -5.73 -3.36 -4.95
CA LEU A 49 -4.85 -3.62 -3.83
C LEU A 49 -4.82 -2.38 -2.95
N HIS A 50 -5.33 -2.48 -1.72
CA HIS A 50 -5.20 -1.46 -0.70
C HIS A 50 -4.05 -1.86 0.24
N THR A 51 -3.11 -0.95 0.44
CA THR A 51 -2.03 -1.13 1.41
C THR A 51 -2.04 -0.02 2.45
N SER A 52 -1.95 -0.39 3.72
CA SER A 52 -1.63 0.54 4.81
C SER A 52 -0.18 0.34 5.23
N PHE A 53 0.63 1.42 5.21
CA PHE A 53 1.99 1.43 5.73
C PHE A 53 2.04 2.08 7.12
N LEU A 54 2.75 1.45 8.03
CA LEU A 54 2.93 1.92 9.39
C LEU A 54 4.14 2.85 9.47
N TRP A 55 3.93 4.14 9.25
CA TRP A 55 5.00 5.12 9.41
C TRP A 55 5.50 5.19 10.85
N ASP A 56 4.59 5.32 11.82
CA ASP A 56 4.86 5.23 13.25
C ASP A 56 3.56 4.89 14.01
N PHE A 57 3.66 4.52 15.28
CA PHE A 57 2.50 4.29 16.14
C PHE A 57 2.78 4.58 17.61
N SER A 58 1.71 4.79 18.39
CA SER A 58 1.79 4.89 19.85
C SER A 58 1.70 3.48 20.47
N PRO A 59 2.73 3.01 21.21
CA PRO A 59 2.68 1.71 21.88
C PRO A 59 1.50 1.59 22.86
N GLU A 60 1.18 2.67 23.56
CA GLU A 60 0.04 2.75 24.49
C GLU A 60 -1.29 2.49 23.75
N LYS A 61 -1.53 3.20 22.64
CA LYS A 61 -2.76 3.02 21.85
C LYS A 61 -2.82 1.65 21.17
N MET A 62 -1.67 1.03 20.89
CA MET A 62 -1.62 -0.31 20.34
C MET A 62 -2.15 -1.36 21.34
N GLY A 63 -2.11 -1.06 22.64
CA GLY A 63 -2.70 -1.88 23.70
C GLY A 63 -4.22 -2.01 23.62
N TYR A 64 -4.90 -1.13 22.88
CA TYR A 64 -6.37 -1.22 22.68
C TYR A 64 -6.77 -2.35 21.73
N LEU A 65 -5.83 -2.86 20.93
CA LEU A 65 -6.13 -3.89 19.94
C LEU A 65 -5.99 -5.28 20.57
N LEU A 66 -7.03 -6.10 20.40
CA LEU A 66 -6.96 -7.52 20.75
C LEU A 66 -6.00 -8.26 19.80
N LEU A 67 -5.47 -9.38 20.28
CA LEU A 67 -4.75 -10.31 19.42
C LEU A 67 -5.77 -11.00 18.49
N PRO A 68 -5.66 -10.86 17.16
CA PRO A 68 -6.67 -11.39 16.27
C PRO A 68 -6.63 -12.92 16.24
N GLU A 69 -7.81 -13.55 16.23
CA GLU A 69 -7.97 -15.00 16.12
C GLU A 69 -7.39 -15.52 14.79
N LYS A 70 -7.69 -14.81 13.69
CA LYS A 70 -7.06 -15.03 12.39
C LYS A 70 -5.79 -14.18 12.28
N ARG A 71 -4.64 -14.84 12.23
CA ARG A 71 -3.33 -14.20 12.14
C ARG A 71 -2.40 -14.98 11.21
N PRO A 72 -1.40 -14.30 10.61
CA PRO A 72 -0.37 -14.99 9.84
C PRO A 72 0.37 -16.02 10.70
N HIS A 73 0.76 -17.14 10.09
CA HIS A 73 1.45 -18.22 10.82
C HIS A 73 2.76 -17.70 11.43
N TYR A 74 3.52 -16.91 10.68
CA TYR A 74 4.80 -16.37 11.12
C TYR A 74 4.68 -15.36 12.29
N ARG A 75 3.49 -14.81 12.56
CA ARG A 75 3.26 -13.99 13.77
C ARG A 75 3.43 -14.82 15.04
N GLY A 76 3.01 -16.09 15.02
CA GLY A 76 2.95 -16.93 16.21
C GLY A 76 2.05 -16.30 17.28
N THR A 77 2.56 -16.22 18.51
CA THR A 77 1.86 -15.63 19.67
C THR A 77 2.35 -14.21 20.00
N ARG A 78 3.20 -13.60 19.16
CA ARG A 78 3.76 -12.27 19.40
C ARG A 78 2.68 -11.21 19.56
N GLY A 79 2.82 -10.40 20.60
CA GLY A 79 2.04 -9.19 20.81
C GLY A 79 2.29 -8.17 19.69
N HIS A 80 1.50 -7.09 19.64
CA HIS A 80 1.63 -6.10 18.57
C HIS A 80 3.01 -5.42 18.56
N ILE A 81 3.57 -5.12 19.74
CA ILE A 81 4.87 -4.45 19.87
C ILE A 81 6.02 -5.32 19.33
N ASP A 82 6.00 -6.62 19.61
CA ASP A 82 7.05 -7.55 19.16
C ASP A 82 6.86 -8.00 17.70
N PHE A 83 5.69 -7.74 17.13
CA PHE A 83 5.34 -8.17 15.77
C PHE A 83 5.48 -7.05 14.75
N LEU A 84 5.20 -5.80 15.14
CA LEU A 84 5.20 -4.66 14.24
C LEU A 84 6.56 -3.95 14.24
N CYS A 85 6.87 -3.31 13.11
CA CYS A 85 7.91 -2.30 13.02
C CYS A 85 7.40 -1.08 12.25
N THR A 86 8.15 0.00 12.26
CA THR A 86 7.74 1.28 11.68
C THR A 86 8.69 1.75 10.59
N LEU A 87 8.20 2.60 9.68
CA LEU A 87 9.03 3.20 8.64
C LEU A 87 9.79 4.44 9.12
N ARG A 88 9.44 5.03 10.27
CA ARG A 88 10.06 6.24 10.82
C ARG A 88 11.60 6.18 10.92
N PRO A 89 12.25 5.06 11.27
CA PRO A 89 13.72 4.98 11.26
C PRO A 89 14.34 5.12 9.87
N LEU A 90 13.61 4.75 8.80
CA LEU A 90 14.05 4.91 7.41
C LEU A 90 13.64 6.26 6.81
N PHE A 91 12.50 6.79 7.25
CA PHE A 91 11.93 8.07 6.84
C PHE A 91 11.55 8.87 8.08
N PRO A 92 12.48 9.66 8.65
CA PRO A 92 12.25 10.40 9.89
C PRO A 92 11.03 11.33 9.82
N TYR A 93 10.65 11.77 8.63
CA TYR A 93 9.49 12.62 8.35
C TYR A 93 8.52 11.92 7.38
N LYS A 94 7.21 12.10 7.60
CA LYS A 94 6.17 11.50 6.73
C LYS A 94 6.25 12.04 5.31
N GLU A 95 6.63 13.30 5.19
CA GLU A 95 6.74 14.05 3.95
C GLU A 95 7.80 13.43 3.05
N GLU A 96 8.92 12.96 3.61
CA GLU A 96 9.98 12.26 2.88
C GLU A 96 9.51 10.90 2.35
N LEU A 97 8.75 10.16 3.17
CA LEU A 97 8.13 8.91 2.73
C LEU A 97 7.16 9.16 1.57
N MET A 98 6.28 10.15 1.72
CA MET A 98 5.30 10.50 0.69
C MET A 98 5.97 10.98 -0.59
N PHE A 99 6.97 11.85 -0.50
CA PHE A 99 7.75 12.33 -1.64
C PHE A 99 8.41 11.16 -2.37
N SER A 100 9.10 10.28 -1.64
CA SER A 100 9.78 9.11 -2.21
C SER A 100 8.80 8.16 -2.90
N LEU A 101 7.65 7.89 -2.28
CA LEU A 101 6.58 7.08 -2.87
C LEU A 101 6.06 7.69 -4.16
N ILE A 102 5.73 8.99 -4.16
CA ILE A 102 5.22 9.67 -5.35
C ILE A 102 6.26 9.61 -6.47
N GLN A 103 7.50 10.04 -6.21
CA GLN A 103 8.59 10.00 -7.21
C GLN A 103 8.78 8.62 -7.81
N HIS A 104 8.76 7.57 -6.98
CA HIS A 104 8.90 6.20 -7.43
C HIS A 104 7.72 5.73 -8.28
N MET A 105 6.48 6.09 -7.91
CA MET A 105 5.30 5.79 -8.72
C MET A 105 5.35 6.51 -10.08
N GLN A 106 5.83 7.75 -10.12
CA GLN A 106 6.03 8.48 -11.36
C GLN A 106 7.05 7.76 -12.26
N GLN A 107 8.19 7.34 -11.70
CA GLN A 107 9.27 6.67 -12.45
C GLN A 107 8.88 5.26 -12.92
N ARG A 108 8.25 4.45 -12.05
CA ARG A 108 7.96 3.03 -12.34
C ARG A 108 6.66 2.85 -13.11
N LEU A 109 5.63 3.64 -12.82
CA LEU A 109 4.29 3.46 -13.39
C LEU A 109 3.88 4.58 -14.36
N GLY A 110 4.69 5.62 -14.52
CA GLY A 110 4.29 6.81 -15.27
C GLY A 110 3.12 7.54 -14.61
N ALA A 111 2.94 7.37 -13.30
CA ALA A 111 1.88 8.05 -12.55
C ALA A 111 2.11 9.56 -12.59
N ILE A 112 1.03 10.34 -12.52
CA ILE A 112 1.09 11.80 -12.48
C ILE A 112 0.29 12.27 -11.26
N PRO A 113 0.87 13.06 -10.36
CA PRO A 113 0.12 13.63 -9.25
C PRO A 113 -0.93 14.60 -9.80
N VAL A 114 -2.16 14.44 -9.34
CA VAL A 114 -3.28 15.32 -9.68
C VAL A 114 -3.89 15.90 -8.40
N PRO A 115 -4.38 17.15 -8.41
CA PRO A 115 -5.10 17.71 -7.27
C PRO A 115 -6.34 16.88 -6.94
N LEU A 116 -6.72 16.81 -5.66
CA LEU A 116 -7.90 16.04 -5.23
C LEU A 116 -9.18 16.57 -5.90
N GLU A 117 -9.23 17.87 -6.16
CA GLU A 117 -10.34 18.58 -6.79
C GLU A 117 -10.64 18.03 -8.19
N SER A 118 -9.62 17.49 -8.88
CA SER A 118 -9.78 16.85 -10.19
C SER A 118 -10.63 15.57 -10.11
N ALA A 119 -10.76 14.96 -8.92
CA ALA A 119 -11.63 13.82 -8.69
C ALA A 119 -13.12 14.20 -8.52
N SER A 120 -13.42 15.47 -8.23
CA SER A 120 -14.78 15.94 -7.90
C SER A 120 -15.85 15.59 -8.95
N PRO A 121 -15.59 15.72 -10.27
CA PRO A 121 -16.56 15.36 -11.31
C PRO A 121 -16.92 13.86 -11.33
N PHE A 122 -16.08 13.01 -10.74
CA PHE A 122 -16.30 11.57 -10.65
C PHE A 122 -17.00 11.19 -9.33
N LEU A 123 -16.76 11.93 -8.26
CA LEU A 123 -17.40 11.72 -6.96
C LEU A 123 -18.90 12.07 -6.97
N SER A 124 -19.32 12.99 -7.84
CA SER A 124 -20.73 13.35 -8.03
C SER A 124 -21.53 12.34 -8.85
N GLN A 125 -20.87 11.35 -9.47
CA GLN A 125 -21.54 10.31 -10.25
C GLN A 125 -22.13 9.24 -9.31
N PRO A 126 -23.28 8.63 -9.67
CA PRO A 126 -23.87 7.57 -8.86
C PRO A 126 -22.86 6.43 -8.62
N HIS A 127 -22.59 6.12 -7.35
CA HIS A 127 -21.63 5.09 -6.90
C HIS A 127 -21.78 3.73 -7.62
N ARG A 128 -22.96 3.40 -8.17
CA ARG A 128 -23.34 2.02 -8.56
C ARG A 128 -23.64 1.79 -10.04
N THR A 129 -23.08 2.54 -10.96
CA THR A 129 -23.16 2.16 -12.39
C THR A 129 -21.78 2.21 -13.04
N SER A 130 -21.13 1.03 -13.01
CA SER A 130 -19.90 0.63 -13.71
C SER A 130 -18.70 1.57 -13.60
N THR A 131 -17.61 1.08 -13.00
CA THR A 131 -16.26 1.61 -13.24
C THR A 131 -16.05 1.82 -14.74
N ILE A 132 -15.93 3.07 -15.20
CA ILE A 132 -15.63 3.40 -16.59
C ILE A 132 -14.12 3.53 -16.71
N GLN A 133 -13.51 2.81 -17.66
CA GLN A 133 -12.11 3.02 -18.00
C GLN A 133 -11.97 4.38 -18.66
N TYR A 134 -11.25 5.30 -18.01
CA TYR A 134 -10.97 6.61 -18.57
C TYR A 134 -9.65 6.58 -19.34
N SER A 135 -9.70 6.86 -20.63
CA SER A 135 -8.51 7.13 -21.43
C SER A 135 -8.13 8.59 -21.23
N LEU A 136 -7.01 8.86 -20.56
CA LEU A 136 -6.45 10.20 -20.53
C LEU A 136 -6.16 10.64 -21.98
N PRO A 137 -6.55 11.87 -22.40
CA PRO A 137 -6.15 12.41 -23.69
C PRO A 137 -4.63 12.36 -23.80
N LEU A 138 -4.11 11.83 -24.91
CA LEU A 138 -2.66 11.71 -25.17
C LEU A 138 -1.91 13.06 -25.16
N SER A 139 -2.62 14.19 -25.13
CA SER A 139 -2.10 15.56 -25.24
C SER A 139 -1.47 16.13 -23.95
N GLY A 140 -0.87 15.28 -23.10
CA GLY A 140 -0.24 15.75 -21.85
C GLY A 140 0.82 14.82 -21.25
N LEU A 141 1.18 13.73 -21.93
CA LEU A 141 2.28 12.88 -21.50
C LEU A 141 3.61 13.45 -22.03
N PRO A 142 4.66 13.59 -21.19
CA PRO A 142 5.97 13.95 -21.70
C PRO A 142 6.44 12.90 -22.73
N PRO A 143 7.17 13.30 -23.78
CA PRO A 143 7.64 12.38 -24.80
C PRO A 143 8.52 11.27 -24.16
N ARG A 144 8.36 10.05 -24.66
CA ARG A 144 9.10 8.85 -24.25
C ARG A 144 10.59 8.94 -24.56
#